data_AF-A0A497G128-F1
#
_entry.id   AF-A0A497G128-F1
#
_cell.length_a   1.000
_cell.length_b   1.000
_cell.length_c   1.000
_cell.angle_alpha   90.00
_cell.angle_beta   90.00
_cell.angle_gamma   90.00
#
_symmetry.space_group_name_H-M   'P 1'
#
loop_
_entity.id
_entity.type
_entity.pdbx_description
1 polymer ?
#
loop_
_entity_poly.entity_id
_entity_poly.type
_entity_poly.pdbx_seq_one_letter_code
_entity_poly.pdbx_strand_id
1 'polypeptide(L)'
;MTPQYFPGRGFWGQSFQQIPPLPPPPPGVERVVTTVDSNTGLTSPISFRFARAPFIAVVDISEKSIKNLKIISNPYAGALRGAGMGLGQWIVSSRASAVIASRLGPNIGFVLQQAGVKVFFVPPGTPLREALKQTGLVEL
;
A
#
# COMPACT_ATOMS: atom_id res chain seq x y z
N MET A 1 6.55 35.17 39.85
CA MET A 1 5.37 34.37 39.48
C MET A 1 5.49 34.05 38.00
N THR A 2 6.04 32.90 37.64
CA THR A 2 6.15 32.45 36.25
C THR A 2 4.85 31.74 35.85
N PRO A 3 4.19 32.12 34.74
CA PRO A 3 2.99 31.43 34.30
C PRO A 3 3.35 30.02 33.84
N GLN A 4 2.77 29.01 34.50
CA GLN A 4 2.83 27.62 34.08
C GLN A 4 2.11 27.49 32.74
N TYR A 5 2.88 27.13 31.70
CA TYR A 5 2.36 26.78 30.39
C TYR A 5 1.64 25.44 30.49
N PHE A 6 0.31 25.45 30.40
CA PHE A 6 -0.48 24.25 30.17
C PHE A 6 -0.61 24.06 28.65
N PRO A 7 0.14 23.13 28.02
CA PRO A 7 -0.07 22.86 26.61
C PRO A 7 -1.48 22.30 26.43
N GLY A 8 -2.29 23.01 25.65
CA GLY A 8 -3.62 22.59 25.25
C GLY A 8 -3.57 21.16 24.71
N ARG A 9 -4.40 20.29 25.28
CA ARG A 9 -4.61 18.92 24.83
C ARG A 9 -5.36 18.95 23.49
N GLY A 10 -4.63 19.24 22.41
CA GLY A 10 -5.07 18.98 21.06
C GLY A 10 -5.30 17.47 20.90
N PHE A 11 -6.38 17.12 20.21
CA PHE A 11 -6.86 15.75 19.94
C PHE A 11 -5.93 14.95 18.98
N TRP A 12 -4.62 14.98 19.19
CA TRP A 12 -3.61 14.32 18.35
C TRP A 12 -2.92 13.21 19.16
N GLY A 13 -3.59 12.06 19.25
CA GLY A 13 -3.14 10.93 20.07
C GLY A 13 -3.46 9.56 19.48
N GLN A 14 -3.54 9.43 18.14
CA GLN A 14 -3.39 8.12 17.54
C GLN A 14 -2.05 8.05 16.81
N SER A 15 -1.07 7.52 17.52
CA SER A 15 0.16 7.01 16.94
C SER A 15 -0.20 5.87 16.00
N PHE A 16 -0.45 6.18 14.73
CA PHE A 16 -0.45 5.14 13.71
C PHE A 16 0.93 4.49 13.79
N GLN A 17 1.00 3.17 13.99
CA GLN A 17 2.24 2.44 13.74
C GLN A 17 2.52 2.60 12.25
N GLN A 18 3.38 3.56 11.92
CA GLN A 18 3.81 3.81 10.56
C GLN A 18 5.03 2.92 10.33
N ILE A 19 4.90 1.97 9.41
CA ILE A 19 6.08 1.35 8.83
C ILE A 19 6.87 2.43 8.08
N PRO A 20 8.21 2.46 8.18
CA PRO A 20 9.01 3.44 7.45
C PRO A 20 8.75 3.27 5.94
N PRO A 21 8.77 4.36 5.16
CA PRO A 21 8.67 4.27 3.72
C PRO A 21 9.85 3.49 3.16
N LEU A 22 9.61 2.75 2.08
CA LEU A 22 10.67 2.02 1.40
C LEU A 22 11.62 2.98 0.67
N PRO A 23 12.91 2.66 0.56
CA PRO A 23 13.82 3.45 -0.26
C PRO A 23 13.31 3.48 -1.72
N PRO A 24 13.58 4.56 -2.47
CA PRO A 24 13.21 4.64 -3.88
C PRO A 24 13.69 3.40 -4.66
N PRO A 25 12.88 2.86 -5.58
CA PRO A 25 13.33 1.77 -6.44
C PRO A 25 14.50 2.24 -7.33
N PRO A 26 15.40 1.34 -7.76
CA PRO A 26 16.46 1.69 -8.69
C PRO A 26 15.92 2.29 -10.01
N PRO A 27 16.73 3.05 -10.76
CA PRO A 27 16.32 3.55 -12.08
C PRO A 27 15.88 2.40 -13.01
N GLY A 28 14.78 2.60 -13.74
CA GLY A 28 14.22 1.57 -14.64
C GLY A 28 13.47 0.43 -13.94
N VAL A 29 13.23 0.56 -12.63
CA VAL A 29 12.41 -0.36 -11.84
C VAL A 29 11.08 0.29 -11.49
N GLU A 30 9.99 -0.35 -11.87
CA GLU A 30 8.63 0.04 -11.49
C GLU A 30 8.21 -0.67 -10.20
N ARG A 31 7.67 0.09 -9.25
CA ARG A 31 7.18 -0.46 -7.99
C ARG A 31 5.67 -0.53 -7.99
N VAL A 32 5.16 -1.75 -7.85
CA VAL A 32 3.74 -2.05 -7.71
C VAL A 32 3.45 -2.43 -6.27
N VAL A 33 2.42 -1.82 -5.68
CA VAL A 33 1.93 -2.17 -4.35
C VAL A 33 0.54 -2.78 -4.42
N THR A 34 0.32 -3.84 -3.65
CA THR A 34 -1.00 -4.43 -3.48
C THR A 34 -1.16 -4.93 -2.05
N THR A 35 -2.34 -5.46 -1.74
CA THR A 35 -2.65 -6.01 -0.43
C THR A 35 -3.29 -7.38 -0.55
N VAL A 36 -2.87 -8.29 0.32
CA VAL A 36 -3.22 -9.71 0.23
C VAL A 36 -3.71 -10.25 1.57
N ASP A 37 -4.54 -11.30 1.53
CA ASP A 37 -5.12 -11.89 2.75
C ASP A 37 -4.18 -12.89 3.45
N SER A 38 -3.20 -13.45 2.73
CA SER A 38 -2.18 -14.34 3.30
C SER A 38 -0.81 -14.08 2.70
N ASN A 39 0.26 -14.43 3.42
CA ASN A 39 1.63 -14.38 2.92
C ASN A 39 2.04 -15.76 2.36
N THR A 40 1.62 -16.06 1.14
CA THR A 40 1.99 -17.28 0.40
C THR A 40 2.77 -16.97 -0.87
N GLY A 41 3.46 -15.81 -0.90
CA GLY A 41 4.23 -15.37 -2.06
C GLY A 41 3.33 -15.02 -3.26
N LEU A 42 3.65 -15.52 -4.45
CA LEU A 42 2.92 -15.22 -5.69
C LEU A 42 1.51 -15.84 -5.75
N THR A 43 1.17 -16.76 -4.86
CA THR A 43 -0.19 -17.33 -4.76
C THR A 43 -1.06 -16.57 -3.76
N SER A 44 -0.51 -15.52 -3.12
CA SER A 44 -1.24 -14.73 -2.13
C SER A 44 -2.49 -14.11 -2.77
N PRO A 45 -3.69 -14.34 -2.21
CA PRO A 45 -4.93 -13.84 -2.78
C PRO A 45 -5.06 -12.33 -2.53
N ILE A 46 -5.41 -11.58 -3.58
CA ILE A 46 -5.71 -10.14 -3.47
C ILE A 46 -6.88 -9.94 -2.52
N SER A 47 -6.68 -9.08 -1.52
CA SER A 47 -7.69 -8.82 -0.50
C SER A 47 -8.89 -8.07 -1.06
N PHE A 48 -10.08 -8.41 -0.59
CA PHE A 48 -11.27 -7.59 -0.78
C PHE A 48 -11.18 -6.24 -0.05
N ARG A 49 -10.41 -6.17 1.05
CA ARG A 49 -10.37 -5.03 1.97
C ARG A 49 -9.05 -4.26 1.83
N PHE A 50 -8.79 -3.63 0.70
CA PHE A 50 -7.47 -3.03 0.38
C PHE A 50 -6.75 -2.37 1.58
N ALA A 51 -7.33 -1.33 2.18
CA ALA A 51 -6.70 -0.61 3.29
C ALA A 51 -6.56 -1.44 4.59
N ARG A 52 -7.42 -2.43 4.79
CA ARG A 52 -7.51 -3.23 6.03
C ARG A 52 -7.03 -4.68 5.87
N ALA A 53 -6.48 -5.01 4.72
CA ALA A 53 -5.91 -6.32 4.46
C ALA A 53 -4.80 -6.61 5.48
N PRO A 54 -4.59 -7.86 5.90
CA PRO A 54 -3.56 -8.20 6.88
C PRO A 54 -2.13 -7.99 6.36
N PHE A 55 -1.90 -8.05 5.05
CA PHE A 55 -0.58 -7.91 4.46
C PHE A 55 -0.54 -6.91 3.30
N ILE A 56 0.62 -6.27 3.14
CA ILE A 56 0.99 -5.43 2.01
C ILE A 56 2.05 -6.18 1.21
N ALA A 57 1.82 -6.34 -0.09
CA ALA A 57 2.79 -6.90 -1.02
C ALA A 57 3.38 -5.77 -1.87
N VAL A 58 4.70 -5.68 -1.90
CA VAL A 58 5.47 -4.74 -2.72
C VAL A 58 6.26 -5.55 -3.74
N VAL A 59 6.09 -5.19 -5.00
CA VAL A 59 6.70 -5.88 -6.14
C VAL A 59 7.50 -4.87 -6.92
N ASP A 60 8.79 -5.12 -7.05
CA ASP A 60 9.67 -4.33 -7.90
C ASP A 60 9.84 -5.09 -9.23
N ILE A 61 9.50 -4.42 -10.33
CA ILE A 61 9.42 -4.97 -11.68
C ILE A 61 10.42 -4.23 -12.56
N SER A 62 11.20 -4.96 -13.36
CA SER A 62 12.05 -4.35 -14.38
C SER A 62 12.11 -5.27 -15.60
N GLU A 63 12.11 -4.69 -16.80
CA GLU A 63 12.11 -5.43 -18.07
C GLU A 63 10.98 -6.48 -18.14
N LYS A 64 9.79 -6.11 -17.64
CA LYS A 64 8.61 -7.00 -17.55
C LYS A 64 8.84 -8.27 -16.72
N SER A 65 9.81 -8.28 -15.82
CA SER A 65 10.12 -9.39 -14.92
C SER A 65 10.07 -8.95 -13.45
N ILE A 66 9.62 -9.84 -12.56
CA ILE A 66 9.65 -9.57 -11.11
C ILE A 66 11.10 -9.68 -10.64
N LYS A 67 11.66 -8.56 -10.14
CA LYS A 67 13.01 -8.54 -9.55
C LYS A 67 12.98 -8.74 -8.05
N ASN A 68 11.92 -8.28 -7.38
CA ASN A 68 11.75 -8.45 -5.94
C ASN A 68 10.27 -8.57 -5.57
N LEU A 69 9.97 -9.43 -4.59
CA LEU A 69 8.68 -9.53 -3.92
C LEU A 69 8.89 -9.46 -2.41
N LYS A 70 8.31 -8.45 -1.77
CA LYS A 70 8.32 -8.29 -0.32
C LYS A 70 6.90 -8.22 0.21
N ILE A 71 6.53 -9.16 1.07
CA ILE A 71 5.23 -9.16 1.75
C ILE A 71 5.47 -8.85 3.23
N ILE A 72 4.79 -7.80 3.73
CA ILE A 72 4.91 -7.31 5.11
C ILE A 72 3.53 -7.24 5.77
N SER A 73 3.48 -7.38 7.08
CA SER A 73 2.26 -7.15 7.86
C SER A 73 1.79 -5.70 7.70
N ASN A 74 0.48 -5.50 7.56
CA ASN A 74 -0.13 -4.19 7.43
C ASN A 74 -0.45 -3.60 8.81
N PRO A 75 0.31 -2.59 9.31
CA PRO A 75 0.00 -1.98 10.60
C PRO A 75 -1.29 -1.15 10.57
N TYR A 76 -1.77 -0.77 9.39
CA TYR A 76 -2.99 0.01 9.21
C TYR A 76 -4.27 -0.85 9.29
N ALA A 77 -4.14 -2.19 9.26
CA ALA A 77 -5.28 -3.10 9.26
C ALA A 77 -6.18 -2.92 10.49
N GLY A 78 -5.56 -2.76 11.66
CA GLY A 78 -6.23 -2.56 12.95
C GLY A 78 -6.62 -1.12 13.25
N ALA A 79 -6.37 -0.15 12.36
CA ALA A 79 -6.66 1.25 12.65
C ALA A 79 -8.16 1.49 12.84
N LEU A 80 -8.56 2.13 13.95
CA LEU A 80 -9.97 2.45 14.20
C LEU A 80 -10.58 3.31 13.08
N ARG A 81 -9.79 4.27 12.59
CA ARG A 81 -10.13 5.18 11.48
C ARG A 81 -8.89 5.49 10.65
N GLY A 82 -9.09 5.95 9.42
CA GLY A 82 -8.00 6.48 8.60
C GLY A 82 -7.05 5.44 7.99
N ALA A 83 -7.36 4.14 8.05
CA ALA A 83 -6.50 3.08 7.47
C ALA A 83 -6.12 3.36 6.00
N GLY A 84 -7.08 3.83 5.19
CA GLY A 84 -6.83 4.18 3.78
C GLY A 84 -5.91 5.39 3.60
N MET A 85 -5.99 6.39 4.47
CA MET A 85 -5.09 7.55 4.42
C MET A 85 -3.67 7.15 4.81
N GLY A 86 -3.52 6.37 5.89
CA GLY A 86 -2.22 5.90 6.34
C GLY A 86 -1.53 5.03 5.30
N LEU A 87 -2.24 4.03 4.77
CA LEU A 87 -1.70 3.17 3.71
C LEU A 87 -1.42 3.96 2.43
N GLY A 88 -2.33 4.83 1.99
CA GLY A 88 -2.15 5.65 0.80
C GLY A 88 -0.91 6.54 0.88
N GLN A 89 -0.73 7.22 2.02
CA GLN A 89 0.45 8.05 2.23
C GLN A 89 1.74 7.22 2.22
N TRP A 90 1.71 6.04 2.84
CA TRP A 90 2.87 5.14 2.84
C TRP A 90 3.22 4.64 1.42
N ILE A 91 2.23 4.32 0.60
CA ILE A 91 2.41 3.92 -0.81
C ILE A 91 3.12 5.03 -1.60
N VAL A 92 2.63 6.26 -1.46
CA VAL A 92 3.21 7.45 -2.14
C VAL A 92 4.63 7.71 -1.65
N SER A 93 4.86 7.72 -0.34
CA SER A 93 6.18 7.90 0.25
C SER A 93 7.16 6.79 -0.14
N SER A 94 6.66 5.57 -0.39
CA SER A 94 7.44 4.43 -0.87
C SER A 94 7.67 4.43 -2.38
N ARG A 95 7.30 5.51 -3.09
CA ARG A 95 7.52 5.70 -4.53
C ARG A 95 6.91 4.59 -5.40
N ALA A 96 5.73 4.09 -5.02
CA ALA A 96 4.98 3.19 -5.87
C ALA A 96 4.50 3.92 -7.13
N SER A 97 4.71 3.33 -8.31
CA SER A 97 4.19 3.84 -9.58
C SER A 97 2.80 3.31 -9.88
N ALA A 98 2.45 2.14 -9.33
CA ALA A 98 1.15 1.53 -9.50
C ALA A 98 0.66 0.80 -8.25
N VAL A 99 -0.67 0.66 -8.18
CA VAL A 99 -1.38 -0.09 -7.15
C VAL A 99 -2.33 -1.08 -7.81
N ILE A 100 -2.39 -2.29 -7.29
CA ILE A 100 -3.44 -3.27 -7.64
C ILE A 100 -4.38 -3.36 -6.44
N ALA A 101 -5.68 -3.23 -6.69
CA ALA A 101 -6.69 -3.31 -5.64
C ALA A 101 -7.96 -3.99 -6.15
N SER A 102 -8.75 -4.59 -5.27
CA SER A 102 -10.11 -5.02 -5.62
C SER A 102 -11.10 -3.86 -5.57
N ARG A 103 -10.98 -3.04 -4.54
CA ARG A 103 -11.77 -1.82 -4.35
C ARG A 103 -10.97 -0.82 -3.55
N LEU A 104 -11.13 0.46 -3.89
CA LEU A 104 -10.60 1.57 -3.14
C LEU A 104 -11.75 2.42 -2.58
N GLY A 105 -11.58 2.92 -1.35
CA GLY A 105 -12.45 3.94 -0.80
C GLY A 105 -12.08 5.34 -1.35
N PRO A 106 -12.97 6.34 -1.21
CA PRO A 106 -12.78 7.67 -1.78
C PRO A 106 -11.49 8.34 -1.30
N ASN A 107 -11.16 8.19 0.00
CA ASN A 107 -9.98 8.83 0.60
C ASN A 107 -8.66 8.36 -0.03
N ILE A 108 -8.45 7.04 -0.10
CA ILE A 108 -7.20 6.50 -0.65
C ILE A 108 -7.15 6.66 -2.18
N GLY A 109 -8.30 6.53 -2.86
CA GLY A 109 -8.38 6.79 -4.29
C GLY A 109 -7.94 8.22 -4.64
N PHE A 110 -8.38 9.21 -3.85
CA PHE A 110 -7.96 10.60 -4.01
C PHE A 110 -6.45 10.79 -3.81
N VAL A 111 -5.87 10.22 -2.75
CA VAL A 111 -4.42 10.32 -2.47
C VAL A 111 -3.59 9.71 -3.61
N LEU A 112 -3.97 8.52 -4.08
CA LEU A 112 -3.26 7.85 -5.17
C LEU A 112 -3.39 8.63 -6.49
N GLN A 113 -4.57 9.18 -6.78
CA GLN A 113 -4.81 10.00 -7.96
C GLN A 113 -3.96 11.28 -7.95
N GLN A 114 -3.93 12.01 -6.83
CA GLN A 114 -3.13 13.24 -6.69
C GLN A 114 -1.63 12.98 -6.84
N ALA A 115 -1.17 11.80 -6.41
CA ALA A 115 0.23 11.38 -6.57
C ALA A 115 0.56 10.80 -7.96
N GLY A 116 -0.42 10.70 -8.86
CA GLY A 116 -0.23 10.11 -10.20
C GLY A 116 0.03 8.60 -10.18
N VAL A 117 -0.36 7.91 -9.11
CA VAL A 117 -0.20 6.45 -8.99
C VAL A 117 -1.26 5.76 -9.82
N LYS A 118 -0.84 4.88 -10.75
CA LYS A 118 -1.77 4.10 -11.57
C LYS A 118 -2.51 3.08 -10.71
N VAL A 119 -3.81 2.89 -10.95
CA VAL A 119 -4.60 1.92 -10.21
C VAL A 119 -5.15 0.87 -11.16
N PHE A 120 -4.92 -0.41 -10.84
CA PHE A 120 -5.47 -1.56 -11.54
C PHE A 120 -6.48 -2.26 -10.63
N PHE A 121 -7.67 -2.52 -11.17
CA PHE A 121 -8.72 -3.23 -10.45
C PHE A 121 -8.77 -4.69 -10.86
N VAL A 122 -8.73 -5.59 -9.87
CA VAL A 122 -8.81 -7.04 -10.08
C VAL A 122 -9.82 -7.66 -9.11
N PRO A 123 -10.50 -8.77 -9.46
CA PRO A 123 -11.42 -9.42 -8.54
C PRO A 123 -10.74 -9.83 -7.21
N PRO A 124 -11.45 -9.76 -6.07
CA PRO A 124 -10.93 -10.28 -4.81
C PRO A 124 -10.64 -11.78 -4.92
N GLY A 125 -9.63 -12.27 -4.20
CA GLY A 125 -9.21 -13.67 -4.25
C GLY A 125 -8.31 -14.03 -5.43
N THR A 126 -8.16 -13.15 -6.43
CA THR A 126 -7.22 -13.36 -7.55
C THR A 126 -5.82 -13.60 -6.99
N PRO A 127 -5.09 -14.65 -7.42
CA PRO A 127 -3.70 -14.85 -7.02
C PRO A 127 -2.81 -13.68 -7.44
N LEU A 128 -1.85 -13.30 -6.59
CA LEU A 128 -0.92 -12.19 -6.87
C LEU A 128 -0.24 -12.31 -8.24
N ARG A 129 0.16 -13.53 -8.64
CA ARG A 129 0.74 -13.81 -9.96
C ARG A 129 -0.16 -13.39 -11.11
N GLU A 130 -1.43 -13.75 -11.04
CA GLU A 130 -2.42 -13.45 -12.08
C GLU A 130 -2.76 -11.96 -12.08
N ALA A 131 -2.90 -11.37 -10.89
CA ALA A 131 -3.13 -9.95 -10.74
C ALA A 131 -2.01 -9.11 -11.39
N LEU A 132 -0.74 -9.49 -11.18
CA LEU A 132 0.41 -8.87 -11.82
C LEU A 132 0.37 -9.03 -13.35
N LYS A 133 0.04 -10.22 -13.85
CA LYS A 133 -0.09 -10.48 -15.30
C LYS A 133 -1.18 -9.63 -15.95
N GLN A 134 -2.32 -9.43 -15.28
CA GLN A 134 -3.42 -8.60 -15.78
C GLN A 134 -3.06 -7.12 -15.92
N THR A 135 -2.08 -6.63 -15.17
CA THR A 135 -1.61 -5.23 -15.33
C THR A 135 -0.86 -4.98 -16.63
N GLY A 136 -0.38 -6.04 -17.30
CA GLY A 136 0.53 -5.94 -18.46
C GLY A 136 1.95 -5.46 -18.11
N LEU A 137 2.24 -5.23 -16.82
CA LEU A 137 3.57 -4.80 -16.37
C LEU A 137 4.57 -5.95 -16.30
N VAL A 138 4.10 -7.20 -16.25
CA VAL A 138 4.94 -8.40 -16.18
C VAL A 138 4.49 -9.43 -17.22
N GLU A 139 5.45 -10.04 -17.90
CA GLU A 139 5.22 -11.20 -18.76
C GLU A 139 5.53 -12.46 -17.94
N LEU A 140 4.48 -13.11 -17.42
CA LEU A 140 4.55 -14.28 -16.53
C LEU A 140 3.85 -15.52 -17.10
#